data_AF-A0A3C1IJW0-F1
#
_entry.id   AF-A0A3C1IJW0-F1
#
_cell.length_a   1.000
_cell.length_b   1.000
_cell.length_c   1.000
_cell.angle_alpha   90.00
_cell.angle_beta   90.00
_cell.angle_gamma   90.00
#
_symmetry.space_group_name_H-M   'P 1'
#
loop_
_entity.id
_entity.type
_entity.pdbx_description
1 polymer ?
#
loop_
_entity_poly.entity_id
_entity_poly.type
_entity_poly.pdbx_seq_one_letter_code
_entity_poly.pdbx_strand_id
1 'polypeptide(L)'
;MSGPLRLILFDVDGTLVDSQDDIVRAMELSFEALGLTPPKRLDITGIIGLSLEIAVVRLMPGLAEPLYEDLVAEYKTAYKGLRAFNGTPQSS
;
A
#
# COMPACT_ATOMS: atom_id res chain seq x y z
N MET A 1 -29.42 27.53 -6.11
CA MET A 1 -29.51 26.97 -4.75
C MET A 1 -28.88 25.59 -4.78
N SER A 2 -27.87 25.32 -3.95
CA SER A 2 -27.39 23.95 -3.75
C SER A 2 -28.48 23.19 -3.01
N GLY A 3 -28.94 22.06 -3.55
CA GLY A 3 -29.85 21.18 -2.82
C GLY A 3 -29.18 20.60 -1.55
N PRO A 4 -29.94 19.96 -0.66
CA PRO A 4 -29.36 19.30 0.51
C PRO A 4 -28.26 18.32 0.09
N LEU A 5 -27.21 18.19 0.91
CA LEU A 5 -26.12 17.24 0.67
C LEU A 5 -26.69 15.81 0.72
N ARG A 6 -26.54 15.05 -0.37
CA ARG A 6 -27.17 13.71 -0.51
C ARG A 6 -26.15 12.57 -0.59
N LEU A 7 -24.86 12.86 -0.69
CA LEU A 7 -23.82 11.86 -0.89
C LEU A 7 -22.48 12.34 -0.33
N ILE A 8 -21.81 11.48 0.42
CA ILE A 8 -20.42 11.63 0.86
C ILE A 8 -19.71 10.30 0.57
N LEU A 9 -18.55 10.37 -0.09
CA LEU A 9 -17.67 9.22 -0.32
C LEU A 9 -16.42 9.40 0.55
N PHE A 10 -16.01 8.33 1.21
CA PHE A 10 -14.79 8.27 1.99
C PHE A 10 -13.83 7.30 1.32
N ASP A 11 -12.57 7.72 1.19
CA ASP A 11 -11.48 6.79 0.95
C ASP A 11 -11.18 6.00 2.25
N VAL A 12 -10.46 4.89 2.17
CA VAL A 12 -10.15 4.04 3.33
C VAL A 12 -8.79 4.41 3.92
N ASP A 13 -7.72 4.23 3.13
CA ASP A 13 -6.34 4.34 3.59
C ASP A 13 -5.94 5.80 3.82
N GLY A 14 -5.57 6.15 5.05
CA GLY A 14 -5.25 7.54 5.44
C GLY A 14 -6.48 8.45 5.56
N THR A 15 -7.70 7.93 5.38
CA THR A 15 -8.95 8.67 5.60
C THR A 15 -9.79 8.06 6.73
N LEU A 16 -10.16 6.77 6.62
CA LEU A 16 -10.91 6.05 7.66
C LEU A 16 -10.01 5.22 8.57
N VAL A 17 -8.84 4.81 8.07
CA VAL A 17 -7.88 3.97 8.79
C VAL A 17 -6.49 4.59 8.68
N ASP A 18 -5.76 4.65 9.80
CA ASP A 18 -4.34 5.00 9.81
C ASP A 18 -3.49 3.79 9.40
N SER A 19 -3.53 3.45 8.11
CA SER A 19 -2.85 2.28 7.52
C SER A 19 -1.48 2.61 6.93
N GLN A 20 -1.01 3.86 7.05
CA GLN A 20 0.21 4.29 6.37
C GLN A 20 1.45 3.54 6.85
N ASP A 21 1.57 3.30 8.16
CA ASP A 21 2.71 2.57 8.72
C ASP A 21 2.75 1.12 8.23
N ASP A 22 1.60 0.45 8.17
CA ASP A 22 1.50 -0.92 7.66
C ASP A 22 1.84 -0.98 6.17
N ILE A 23 1.38 -0.01 5.37
CA ILE A 23 1.69 0.08 3.94
C ILE A 23 3.19 0.31 3.71
N VAL A 24 3.78 1.27 4.44
CA VAL A 24 5.20 1.57 4.35
C VAL A 24 6.02 0.35 4.75
N ARG A 25 5.65 -0.30 5.86
CA ARG A 25 6.38 -1.48 6.33
C ARG A 25 6.24 -2.67 5.39
N ALA A 26 5.06 -2.90 4.82
CA ALA A 26 4.85 -3.95 3.82
C ALA A 26 5.72 -3.73 2.58
N MET A 27 5.84 -2.48 2.13
CA MET A 27 6.70 -2.12 1.00
C MET A 27 8.20 -2.28 1.33
N GLU A 28 8.64 -1.86 2.52
CA GLU A 28 10.02 -2.10 2.94
C GLU A 28 10.36 -3.60 2.95
N LEU A 29 9.50 -4.41 3.54
CA LEU A 29 9.67 -5.86 3.62
C LEU A 29 9.69 -6.52 2.24
N SER A 30 8.86 -6.07 1.29
CA SER A 30 8.85 -6.65 -0.05
C SER A 30 10.11 -6.31 -0.85
N PHE A 31 10.65 -5.10 -0.68
CA PHE A 31 11.94 -4.73 -1.27
C PHE A 31 13.10 -5.53 -0.64
N GLU A 32 13.12 -5.65 0.68
CA GLU A 32 14.11 -6.44 1.42
C GLU A 32 14.11 -7.91 0.97
N ALA A 33 12.93 -8.51 0.78
CA ALA A 33 12.77 -9.90 0.33
C ALA A 33 13.40 -10.16 -1.05
N LEU A 34 13.39 -9.16 -1.92
CA LEU A 34 13.98 -9.23 -3.27
C LEU A 34 15.43 -8.70 -3.33
N GLY A 35 16.01 -8.34 -2.19
CA GLY A 35 17.36 -7.75 -2.14
C GLY A 35 17.45 -6.37 -2.81
N LEU A 36 16.33 -5.66 -2.93
CA LEU A 36 16.25 -4.32 -3.49
C LEU A 36 16.35 -3.26 -2.39
N THR A 37 16.76 -2.05 -2.75
CA THR A 37 16.74 -0.91 -1.83
C THR A 37 15.33 -0.29 -1.83
N PRO A 38 14.65 -0.21 -0.67
CA PRO A 38 13.32 0.37 -0.61
C PRO A 38 13.33 1.87 -0.97
N PRO A 39 12.25 2.38 -1.60
CA PRO A 39 12.08 3.81 -1.81
C PRO A 39 11.95 4.54 -0.48
N LYS A 40 12.09 5.87 -0.49
CA LYS A 40 11.90 6.64 0.73
C LYS A 40 10.44 6.56 1.16
N ARG A 41 10.20 6.60 2.48
CA ARG A 41 8.85 6.63 3.06
C ARG A 41 7.93 7.63 2.36
N LEU A 42 8.41 8.84 2.07
CA LEU A 42 7.61 9.88 1.42
C LEU A 42 7.11 9.45 0.04
N ASP A 43 7.96 8.78 -0.74
CA ASP A 43 7.62 8.27 -2.07
C ASP A 43 6.56 7.16 -1.96
N ILE A 44 6.71 6.27 -0.96
CA ILE A 44 5.74 5.20 -0.67
C ILE A 44 4.41 5.79 -0.19
N THR A 45 4.40 6.81 0.65
CA THR A 45 3.13 7.43 1.08
C THR A 45 2.46 8.23 -0.05
N GLY A 46 3.24 8.79 -0.97
CA GLY A 46 2.73 9.60 -2.08
C GLY A 46 1.99 8.81 -3.17
N ILE A 47 2.02 7.48 -3.10
CA ILE A 47 1.30 6.58 -4.02
C ILE A 47 0.08 5.91 -3.37
N ILE A 48 -0.21 6.18 -2.09
CA ILE A 48 -1.38 5.61 -1.39
C ILE A 48 -2.65 6.07 -2.10
N GLY A 49 -3.60 5.14 -2.27
CA GLY A 49 -4.83 5.33 -3.06
C GLY A 49 -4.72 4.93 -4.53
N LEU A 50 -3.51 4.62 -5.03
CA LEU A 50 -3.33 3.96 -6.33
C LEU A 50 -3.54 2.45 -6.21
N SER A 51 -3.90 1.79 -7.32
CA SER A 51 -3.81 0.32 -7.35
C SER A 51 -2.35 -0.09 -7.17
N LEU A 52 -2.12 -1.22 -6.49
CA LEU A 52 -0.79 -1.71 -6.16
C LEU A 52 0.11 -1.83 -7.41
N GLU A 53 -0.48 -2.27 -8.51
CA GLU A 53 0.21 -2.43 -9.79
C GLU A 53 0.74 -1.06 -10.29
N ILE A 54 -0.10 -0.03 -10.28
CA ILE A 54 0.30 1.32 -10.70
C ILE A 54 1.32 1.92 -9.72
N ALA A 55 1.12 1.69 -8.43
CA ALA A 55 2.01 2.11 -7.35
C ALA A 55 3.43 1.58 -7.54
N VAL A 56 3.59 0.28 -7.80
CA VAL A 56 4.92 -0.34 -8.01
C VAL A 56 5.59 0.20 -9.27
N VAL A 57 4.86 0.36 -10.39
CA VAL A 57 5.43 0.96 -11.62
C VAL A 57 5.95 2.37 -11.36
N ARG A 58 5.23 3.15 -10.55
CA ARG A 58 5.59 4.53 -10.23
C ARG A 58 6.80 4.61 -9.28
N LEU A 59 6.93 3.69 -8.33
CA LEU A 59 8.07 3.62 -7.43
C LEU A 59 9.33 3.09 -8.13
N MET A 60 9.17 2.17 -9.07
CA MET A 60 10.27 1.51 -9.79
C MET A 60 10.06 1.54 -11.30
N PRO A 61 10.22 2.71 -11.95
CA PRO A 61 10.07 2.81 -13.39
C PRO A 61 11.15 1.99 -14.09
N GLY A 62 10.73 1.05 -14.95
CA GLY A 62 11.65 0.20 -15.72
C GLY A 62 12.17 -1.03 -14.97
N LEU A 63 11.55 -1.42 -13.85
CA LEU A 63 11.79 -2.72 -13.23
C LEU A 63 11.48 -3.84 -14.24
N ALA A 64 12.33 -4.87 -14.27
CA ALA A 64 12.10 -6.03 -15.13
C ALA A 64 10.79 -6.74 -14.74
N GLU A 65 10.05 -7.22 -15.74
CA GLU A 65 8.71 -7.81 -15.54
C GLU A 65 8.66 -8.94 -14.49
N PRO A 66 9.62 -9.89 -14.42
CA PRO A 66 9.61 -10.90 -13.37
C PRO A 66 9.75 -10.30 -11.97
N LEU A 67 10.63 -9.31 -11.79
CA LEU A 67 10.83 -8.64 -10.51
C LEU A 67 9.64 -7.78 -10.11
N TYR A 68 8.89 -7.27 -11.09
CA TYR A 68 7.67 -6.52 -10.85
C TYR A 68 6.57 -7.42 -10.27
N GLU A 69 6.34 -8.59 -10.87
CA GLU A 69 5.36 -9.56 -10.36
C GLU A 69 5.75 -10.07 -8.97
N ASP A 70 7.04 -10.39 -8.78
CA ASP A 70 7.58 -10.81 -7.49
C ASP A 70 7.38 -9.73 -6.43
N LEU A 71 7.62 -8.45 -6.75
CA LEU A 71 7.47 -7.34 -5.80
C LEU A 71 6.01 -7.13 -5.38
N VAL A 72 5.08 -7.27 -6.32
CA VAL A 72 3.64 -7.24 -6.05
C VAL A 72 3.22 -8.42 -5.15
N ALA A 73 3.74 -9.62 -5.42
CA ALA A 73 3.45 -10.81 -4.63
C ALA A 73 3.99 -10.68 -3.20
N GLU A 74 5.25 -10.27 -3.05
CA GLU A 74 5.89 -10.07 -1.75
C GLU A 74 5.20 -8.98 -0.93
N TYR A 75 4.78 -7.88 -1.56
CA TYR A 75 3.99 -6.85 -0.87
C TYR A 75 2.68 -7.42 -0.32
N LYS A 76 1.94 -8.20 -1.12
CA LYS A 76 0.68 -8.83 -0.68
C LYS A 76 0.91 -9.80 0.49
N THR A 77 2.02 -10.55 0.46
CA THR A 77 2.41 -11.45 1.54
C THR A 77 2.76 -10.68 2.82
N ALA A 78 3.63 -9.67 2.72
CA ALA A 78 4.06 -8.85 3.84
C ALA A 78 2.87 -8.11 4.50
N TYR A 79 2.01 -7.49 3.70
CA TYR A 79 0.84 -6.76 4.21
C TYR A 79 -0.15 -7.68 4.92
N LYS A 80 -0.42 -8.87 4.38
CA LYS A 80 -1.26 -9.88 5.06
C LYS A 80 -0.64 -10.32 6.38
N GLY A 81 0.68 -10.54 6.41
CA GLY A 81 1.41 -10.90 7.62
C GLY A 81 1.33 -9.84 8.71
N LEU A 82 1.56 -8.56 8.34
CA LEU A 82 1.46 -7.42 9.25
C LEU A 82 0.05 -7.29 9.83
N ARG A 83 -0.99 -7.42 9.00
CA ARG A 83 -2.38 -7.35 9.48
C ARG A 83 -2.75 -8.50 10.42
N ALA A 84 -2.24 -9.71 10.18
CA ALA A 84 -2.45 -10.83 11.06
C ALA A 84 -1.74 -10.64 12.42
N PHE A 85 -0.54 -10.05 12.40
CA PHE A 85 0.25 -9.78 13.60
C PHE A 85 -0.30 -8.60 14.41
N ASN A 86 -0.65 -7.49 13.74
CA ASN A 86 -1.17 -6.28 14.37
C ASN A 86 -2.62 -6.42 14.83
N GLY A 87 -3.28 -7.55 14.52
CA GLY A 87 -4.55 -7.98 15.12
C GLY A 87 -5.60 -6.88 15.18
N THR A 88 -6.36 -6.68 14.10
CA THR A 88 -7.67 -6.03 14.25
C THR A 88 -8.45 -6.78 15.35
N PRO A 89 -8.93 -6.13 16.43
CA PRO A 89 -10.05 -6.68 17.16
C PRO A 89 -11.17 -6.81 16.14
N GLN A 90 -11.56 -8.05 15.89
CA GLN A 90 -12.64 -8.52 15.03
C GLN A 90 -13.62 -7.40 14.63
N SER A 91 -13.43 -6.80 13.45
CA SER A 91 -14.46 -5.97 12.84
C SER A 91 -15.60 -6.90 12.46
N SER A 92 -16.68 -6.84 13.25
CA SER A 92 -17.94 -7.57 12.99
C SER A 92 -18.68 -6.98 11.79
#